data_AF-A0A371DJ98-F1
#
_entry.id   AF-A0A371DJ98-F1
#
_cell.length_a   1.000
_cell.length_b   1.000
_cell.length_c   1.000
_cell.angle_alpha   90.00
_cell.angle_beta   90.00
_cell.angle_gamma   90.00
#
_symmetry.space_group_name_H-M   'P 1'
#
loop_
_entity.id
_entity.type
_entity.pdbx_description
1 polymer ?
#
loop_
_entity_poly.entity_id
_entity_poly.type
_entity_poly.pdbx_seq_one_letter_code
_entity_poly.pdbx_strand_id
1 'polypeptide(L)' 'MVTRNRYLAWPALLLSVSSVINQHPLRTKEGGQSGVSVLLLGVGALLASYLPLITITPQKPAPVA' A
#
# COMPACT_ATOMS: atom_id res chain seq x y z
N MET A 1 -0.44 -8.16 -11.06
CA MET A 1 0.19 -6.94 -11.61
C MET A 1 0.67 -5.96 -10.53
N VAL A 2 -0.03 -5.83 -9.38
CA VAL A 2 0.37 -4.98 -8.25
C VAL A 2 1.74 -5.34 -7.65
N THR A 3 2.04 -6.62 -7.47
CA THR A 3 3.32 -7.09 -6.89
C THR A 3 4.54 -6.91 -7.81
N ARG A 4 4.33 -6.67 -9.12
CA ARG A 4 5.40 -6.42 -10.10
C ARG A 4 5.67 -4.92 -10.28
N ASN A 5 4.68 -4.06 -9.96
CA ASN A 5 4.76 -2.61 -10.12
C ASN A 5 4.68 -1.90 -8.77
N ARG A 6 5.77 -1.98 -7.99
CA ARG A 6 5.92 -1.34 -6.65
C ARG A 6 5.53 0.14 -6.65
N TYR A 7 5.63 0.82 -7.79
CA TYR A 7 5.28 2.23 -7.95
C TYR A 7 3.82 2.54 -7.67
N LEU A 8 2.91 1.56 -7.63
CA LEU A 8 1.50 1.78 -7.32
C LEU A 8 1.21 1.87 -5.80
N ALA A 9 2.10 1.37 -4.95
CA ALA A 9 1.95 1.46 -3.50
C ALA A 9 2.15 2.89 -2.97
N TRP A 10 3.06 3.65 -3.57
CA TRP A 10 3.33 5.04 -3.19
C TRP A 10 2.15 6.00 -3.43
N PRO A 11 1.48 5.99 -4.60
CA PRO A 11 0.23 6.70 -4.84
C PRO A 11 -0.87 6.30 -3.85
N ALA A 12 -0.99 5.01 -3.53
CA ALA A 12 -1.98 4.54 -2.56
C ALA A 12 -1.71 5.07 -1.15
N LEU A 13 -0.43 5.14 -0.74
CA LEU A 13 -0.03 5.72 0.55
C LEU A 13 -0.26 7.24 0.55
N LEU A 14 0.15 7.95 -0.49
CA LEU A 14 -0.10 9.40 -0.62
C LEU A 14 -1.60 9.71 -0.59
N LEU A 15 -2.41 8.97 -1.33
CA LEU A 15 -3.87 9.11 -1.33
C LEU A 15 -4.44 8.84 0.07
N SER A 16 -3.95 7.82 0.77
CA SER A 16 -4.40 7.52 2.13
C SER A 16 -4.07 8.64 3.12
N VAL A 17 -2.87 9.25 3.02
CA VAL A 17 -2.46 10.38 3.85
C VAL A 17 -3.28 11.62 3.53
N SER A 18 -3.47 11.94 2.25
CA SER A 18 -4.34 13.04 1.83
C SER A 18 -5.78 12.83 2.29
N SER A 19 -6.27 11.58 2.33
CA SER A 19 -7.60 11.25 2.83
C SER A 19 -7.74 11.48 4.33
N VAL A 20 -6.68 11.35 5.13
CA VAL A 20 -6.70 11.64 6.56
C VAL A 20 -6.60 13.13 6.83
N ILE A 21 -5.70 13.84 6.11
CA ILE A 21 -5.53 15.29 6.27
C ILE A 21 -6.80 16.04 5.84
N ASN A 22 -7.46 15.59 4.76
CA ASN A 22 -8.68 16.19 4.26
C ASN A 22 -9.95 15.65 4.94
N GLN A 23 -9.82 14.84 5.99
CA GLN A 23 -10.99 14.26 6.65
C GLN A 23 -11.71 15.32 7.47
N HIS A 24 -12.87 15.76 6.98
CA HIS A 24 -13.71 16.70 7.72
C HIS A 24 -14.39 15.98 8.89
N PRO A 25 -14.21 16.43 10.15
CA PRO A 25 -14.74 15.74 11.34
C PRO A 25 -16.28 15.64 11.36
N LEU A 26 -16.99 16.48 10.60
CA LEU A 26 -18.45 16.37 10.43
C LEU A 26 -18.89 15.12 9.65
N ARG A 27 -18.07 14.54 8.77
CA ARG A 27 -18.43 13.34 7.98
C ARG A 27 -18.12 12.01 8.67
N THR A 28 -17.28 12.03 9.70
CA THR A 28 -16.92 10.82 10.45
C THR A 28 -18.03 10.38 11.42
N LYS A 29 -18.93 11.30 11.79
CA LYS A 29 -20.01 11.04 12.77
C LYS A 29 -21.14 10.15 12.24
N GLU A 30 -21.28 10.00 10.93
CA GLU A 30 -22.38 9.26 10.28
C GLU A 30 -22.02 7.80 9.95
N GLY A 31 -20.92 7.26 10.51
CA GLY A 31 -20.43 5.91 10.15
C GLY A 31 -19.57 5.88 8.88
N GLY A 32 -19.07 7.04 8.45
CA GLY A 32 -18.09 7.14 7.37
C GLY A 32 -16.76 6.46 7.72
N GLN A 33 -16.10 5.89 6.70
CA GLN A 33 -14.82 5.20 6.85
C GLN A 33 -13.80 6.06 7.63
N SER A 34 -13.33 5.54 8.77
CA SER A 34 -12.34 6.22 9.60
C SER A 34 -11.05 6.43 8.81
N GLY A 35 -10.50 7.65 8.80
CA GLY A 35 -9.25 7.93 8.07
C GLY A 35 -8.09 7.12 8.59
N VAL A 36 -8.11 6.74 9.88
CA VAL A 36 -7.14 5.80 10.44
C VAL A 36 -7.19 4.45 9.73
N SER A 37 -8.40 3.94 9.41
CA SER A 37 -8.55 2.70 8.64
C SER A 37 -8.00 2.83 7.21
N VAL A 38 -8.20 3.99 6.57
CA VAL A 38 -7.66 4.27 5.22
C VAL A 38 -6.13 4.34 5.25
N LEU A 39 -5.55 4.96 6.27
CA LEU A 39 -4.10 5.10 6.46
C LEU A 39 -3.46 3.73 6.73
N LEU A 40 -4.07 2.90 7.59
CA LEU A 40 -3.66 1.52 7.82
C LEU A 40 -3.70 0.68 6.53
N LEU A 41 -4.71 0.90 5.68
CA LEU A 41 -4.80 0.24 4.38
C LEU A 41 -3.65 0.64 3.44
N GLY A 42 -3.30 1.93 3.39
CA GLY A 42 -2.19 2.45 2.60
C GLY A 42 -0.83 1.92 3.05
N VAL A 43 -0.60 1.84 4.36
CA VAL A 43 0.62 1.23 4.95
C VAL A 43 0.65 -0.28 4.67
N GLY A 44 -0.47 -0.97 4.83
CA GLY A 44 -0.61 -2.39 4.52
C GLY A 44 -0.35 -2.70 3.04
N ALA A 45 -0.80 -1.84 2.13
CA ALA A 45 -0.52 -1.95 0.70
C ALA A 45 0.98 -1.80 0.39
N LEU A 46 1.69 -0.93 1.13
CA LEU A 46 3.15 -0.78 0.99
C LEU A 46 3.88 -2.04 1.49
N LEU A 47 3.51 -2.55 2.66
CA LEU A 47 4.08 -3.79 3.21
C LEU A 47 3.81 -4.99 2.29
N ALA A 48 2.58 -5.16 1.82
CA ALA A 48 2.20 -6.22 0.88
C ALA A 48 2.95 -6.12 -0.46
N SER A 49 3.30 -4.90 -0.88
CA SER A 49 4.09 -4.68 -2.11
C SER A 49 5.59 -4.98 -1.91
N TYR A 50 6.11 -4.87 -0.68
CA TYR A 50 7.51 -5.16 -0.36
C TYR A 50 7.76 -6.60 0.12
N LEU A 51 6.75 -7.29 0.63
CA LEU A 51 6.84 -8.70 1.05
C LEU A 51 7.45 -9.62 -0.03
N PRO A 52 7.02 -9.55 -1.31
CA PRO A 52 7.57 -10.42 -2.36
C PRO A 52 9.08 -10.27 -2.58
N LEU A 53 9.66 -9.09 -2.33
CA LEU A 53 11.11 -8.88 -2.46
C LEU A 53 11.91 -9.62 -1.38
N ILE A 54 11.31 -9.87 -0.23
CA ILE A 54 11.94 -10.54 0.90
C ILE A 54 11.72 -12.06 0.82
N THR A 55 10.53 -12.49 0.37
CA THR A 55 10.16 -13.91 0.32
C THR A 55 10.52 -14.61 -0.99
N ILE A 56 10.64 -13.87 -2.09
CA ILE A 56 10.95 -14.41 -3.42
C ILE A 56 12.34 -13.94 -3.82
N THR A 57 13.36 -14.72 -3.44
CA THR A 57 14.72 -14.53 -3.94
C THR A 57 14.75 -14.86 -5.44
N PRO A 58 15.29 -13.96 -6.30
CA PRO A 58 15.46 -14.30 -7.70
C PRO A 58 16.43 -15.48 -7.81
N GLN A 59 15.94 -16.61 -8.32
CA GLN A 59 16.77 -17.74 -8.71
C GLN A 59 17.72 -17.25 -9.80
N LYS A 60 19.02 -17.14 -9.48
CA LYS A 60 20.07 -16.85 -10.46
C LYS A 60 19.94 -17.90 -11.58
N PRO A 61 19.73 -17.52 -12.85
CA PRO A 61 19.61 -18.49 -13.94
C PRO A 61 20.89 -19.32 -13.96
N ALA A 62 20.75 -20.64 -13.84
CA ALA A 62 21.88 -21.54 -13.96
C ALA A 62 22.51 -21.35 -15.35
N PRO A 63 23.84 -21.17 -15.45
CA PRO A 63 24.50 -21.08 -16.74
C PRO A 63 24.24 -22.39 -17.50
N VAL A 64 23.57 -22.28 -18.65
CA VAL A 64 23.40 -23.38 -19.59
C VAL A 64 24.80 -23.68 -20.14
N ALA A 65 25.33 -24.86 -19.79
CA ALA A 65 26.57 -25.40 -20.31
C ALA A 65 26.34 -26.08 -21.67
#